data_AF-F6S840-F1
#
_entry.id   AF-F6S840-F1
#
_cell.length_a   1.000
_cell.length_b   1.000
_cell.length_c   1.000
_cell.angle_alpha   90.00
_cell.angle_beta   90.00
_cell.angle_gamma   90.00
#
_symmetry.space_group_name_H-M   'P 1'
#
loop_
_entity.id
_entity.type
_entity.pdbx_description
1 polymer ?
#
loop_
_entity_poly.entity_id
_entity_poly.type
_entity_poly.pdbx_seq_one_letter_code
_entity_poly.pdbx_strand_id
1 'polypeptide(L)'
;METGYQSQPRINWNSETEVCLFYAMRGQKPIGINKHFHMMCIHKKFCQSIGQTVSSDQLWQHLSTMYNLKVLDESEVSPFKNIQKEFKLPPSIINYKKNNGKSIEEVNQDDEGVPLVTHRSKTNRKRTRQTLSNTSSPSSPSVGKRRR
;
A
#
# COMPACT_ATOMS: atom_id res chain seq x y z
N MET A 1 -22.67 26.67 -10.66
CA MET A 1 -22.55 25.32 -10.08
C MET A 1 -21.71 25.47 -8.81
N GLU A 2 -22.35 25.66 -7.66
CA GLU A 2 -21.66 25.66 -6.37
C GLU A 2 -21.44 24.20 -5.96
N THR A 3 -20.19 23.75 -5.95
CA THR A 3 -19.84 22.50 -5.29
C THR A 3 -20.01 22.73 -3.79
N GLY A 4 -21.09 22.20 -3.23
CA GLY A 4 -21.29 22.17 -1.78
C GLY A 4 -20.13 21.41 -1.13
N TYR A 5 -19.27 22.12 -0.39
CA TYR A 5 -18.30 21.48 0.48
C TYR A 5 -19.08 20.80 1.61
N GLN A 6 -19.39 19.50 1.47
CA GLN A 6 -19.86 18.71 2.58
C GLN A 6 -18.77 18.74 3.67
N SER A 7 -19.05 19.44 4.77
CA SER A 7 -18.20 19.39 5.95
C SER A 7 -18.20 17.96 6.47
N GLN A 8 -17.04 17.31 6.42
CA GLN A 8 -16.88 15.98 7.00
C GLN A 8 -17.23 16.02 8.50
N PRO A 9 -17.85 14.96 9.06
CA PRO A 9 -18.28 14.95 10.45
C PRO A 9 -17.09 15.17 11.38
N ARG A 10 -17.30 15.97 12.44
CA ARG A 10 -16.30 16.21 13.47
C ARG A 10 -16.24 15.02 14.41
N ILE A 11 -15.04 14.50 14.65
CA ILE A 11 -14.79 13.40 15.58
C ILE A 11 -15.03 13.89 17.02
N ASN A 12 -15.81 13.14 17.79
CA ASN A 12 -15.88 13.31 19.23
C ASN A 12 -14.78 12.47 19.88
N TRP A 13 -13.72 13.11 20.39
CA TRP A 13 -12.60 12.43 21.02
C TRP A 13 -12.97 11.98 22.44
N ASN A 14 -13.41 10.73 22.53
CA ASN A 14 -13.59 10.01 23.79
C ASN A 14 -12.60 8.83 23.87
N SER A 15 -12.52 8.18 25.03
CA SER A 15 -11.59 7.07 25.25
C SER A 15 -11.78 5.91 24.26
N GLU A 16 -13.01 5.63 23.80
CA GLU A 16 -13.26 4.58 22.80
C GLU A 16 -12.65 4.94 21.43
N THR A 17 -12.86 6.17 20.96
CA THR A 17 -12.29 6.65 19.70
C THR A 17 -10.76 6.76 19.76
N GLU A 18 -10.20 7.17 20.90
CA GLU A 18 -8.74 7.19 21.10
C GLU A 18 -8.15 5.78 21.07
N VAL A 19 -8.80 4.81 21.71
CA VAL A 19 -8.40 3.40 21.63
C VAL A 19 -8.42 2.91 20.18
N CYS A 20 -9.47 3.21 19.42
CA CYS A 20 -9.55 2.91 17.99
C CYS A 20 -8.40 3.56 17.20
N LEU A 21 -8.06 4.82 17.50
CA LEU A 21 -6.93 5.51 16.87
C LEU A 21 -5.60 4.83 17.18
N PHE A 22 -5.34 4.48 18.44
CA PHE A 22 -4.10 3.81 18.82
C PHE A 22 -3.97 2.41 18.23
N TYR A 23 -5.08 1.68 18.09
CA TYR A 23 -5.10 0.42 17.33
C TYR A 23 -4.78 0.64 15.85
N ALA A 24 -5.34 1.67 15.23
CA ALA A 24 -5.04 2.02 13.83
C ALA A 24 -3.56 2.41 13.62
N MET A 25 -2.94 3.05 14.62
CA MET A 25 -1.53 3.44 14.61
C MET A 25 -0.55 2.28 14.80
N ARG A 26 -1.00 1.07 15.18
CA ARG A 26 -0.06 -0.06 15.36
C ARG A 26 0.66 -0.37 14.05
N GLY A 27 1.99 -0.24 14.10
CA GLY A 27 2.88 -0.45 12.95
C GLY A 27 2.83 0.67 11.90
N GLN A 28 2.24 1.82 12.22
CA GLN A 28 2.19 3.00 11.35
C GLN A 28 2.84 4.19 12.07
N LYS A 29 3.74 4.89 11.39
CA LYS A 29 4.41 6.07 11.95
C LYS A 29 3.91 7.33 11.24
N PRO A 30 3.15 8.22 11.90
CA PRO A 30 2.66 9.46 11.29
C PRO A 30 3.77 10.53 11.17
N ILE A 31 5.02 10.12 11.00
CA ILE A 31 6.23 10.94 10.90
C ILE A 31 7.14 10.36 9.81
N GLY A 32 8.15 11.11 9.41
CA GLY A 32 9.15 10.74 8.43
C GLY A 32 8.78 11.05 6.99
N ILE A 33 9.65 10.61 6.08
CA ILE A 33 9.50 10.78 4.63
C ILE A 33 8.16 10.24 4.11
N ASN A 34 7.66 9.16 4.72
CA ASN A 34 6.43 8.49 4.31
C ASN A 34 5.22 8.85 5.19
N LYS A 35 5.28 9.93 5.98
CA LYS A 35 4.24 10.29 6.95
C LYS A 35 2.82 10.37 6.37
N HIS A 36 2.70 10.86 5.13
CA HIS A 36 1.41 10.94 4.44
C HIS A 36 0.84 9.56 4.09
N PHE A 37 1.68 8.61 3.65
CA PHE A 37 1.24 7.24 3.37
C PHE A 37 0.81 6.52 4.64
N HIS A 38 1.60 6.64 5.71
CA HIS A 38 1.23 6.08 7.00
C HIS A 38 -0.06 6.70 7.53
N MET A 39 -0.26 8.01 7.34
CA MET A 39 -1.52 8.65 7.72
C MET A 39 -2.71 8.11 6.92
N MET A 40 -2.57 7.87 5.62
CA MET A 40 -3.64 7.23 4.84
C MET A 40 -3.96 5.82 5.36
N CYS A 41 -2.94 5.05 5.77
CA CYS A 41 -3.15 3.75 6.39
C CYS A 41 -3.86 3.85 7.75
N ILE A 42 -3.47 4.81 8.60
CA ILE A 42 -4.12 5.08 9.90
C ILE A 42 -5.56 5.49 9.66
N HIS A 43 -5.80 6.47 8.79
CA HIS A 43 -7.11 7.00 8.44
C HIS A 43 -8.06 5.91 7.96
N LYS A 44 -7.61 5.07 7.03
CA LYS A 44 -8.40 3.93 6.54
C LYS A 44 -8.81 2.98 7.67
N LYS A 45 -7.85 2.56 8.51
CA LYS A 45 -8.13 1.65 9.64
C LYS A 45 -9.05 2.30 10.67
N PHE A 46 -8.83 3.58 10.96
CA PHE A 46 -9.63 4.33 11.90
C PHE A 46 -11.08 4.45 11.43
N CYS A 47 -11.31 4.91 10.19
CA CYS A 47 -12.66 5.00 9.61
C CYS A 47 -13.39 3.65 9.62
N GLN A 48 -12.68 2.56 9.36
CA GLN A 48 -13.23 1.20 9.45
C GLN A 48 -13.62 0.83 10.89
N SER A 49 -12.84 1.23 11.90
CA SER A 49 -13.12 0.92 13.30
C SER A 49 -14.30 1.69 13.88
N ILE A 50 -14.48 2.95 13.49
CA ILE A 50 -15.58 3.81 13.99
C ILE A 50 -16.84 3.74 13.12
N GLY A 51 -16.76 3.10 11.95
CA GLY A 51 -17.88 3.00 10.99
C GLY A 51 -18.26 4.33 10.32
N GLN A 52 -17.38 5.32 10.35
CA GLN A 52 -17.63 6.68 9.85
C GLN A 52 -16.41 7.20 9.08
N THR A 53 -16.66 7.90 7.98
CA THR A 53 -15.61 8.60 7.23
C THR A 53 -15.34 9.96 7.85
N VAL A 54 -14.10 10.21 8.23
CA VAL A 54 -13.64 11.46 8.85
C VAL A 54 -12.61 12.13 7.94
N SER A 55 -12.23 13.39 8.20
CA SER A 55 -11.09 13.98 7.48
C SER A 55 -9.76 13.53 8.09
N SER A 56 -8.76 13.25 7.26
CA SER A 56 -7.39 12.99 7.70
C SER A 56 -6.79 14.19 8.45
N ASP A 57 -7.23 15.41 8.15
CA ASP A 57 -6.78 16.63 8.84
C ASP A 57 -7.17 16.61 10.32
N GLN A 58 -8.33 16.05 10.66
CA GLN A 58 -8.76 15.94 12.06
C GLN A 58 -7.86 14.97 12.85
N LEU A 59 -7.38 13.91 12.20
CA LEU A 59 -6.42 12.98 12.80
C LEU A 59 -5.07 13.66 13.02
N TRP A 60 -4.58 14.41 12.04
CA TRP A 60 -3.35 15.21 12.18
C TRP A 60 -3.46 16.21 13.33
N GLN A 61 -4.56 16.95 13.40
CA GLN A 61 -4.80 17.92 14.46
C GLN A 61 -4.79 17.25 15.83
N HIS A 62 -5.52 16.15 16.01
CA HIS A 62 -5.57 15.47 17.29
C HIS A 62 -4.22 14.82 17.67
N LEU A 63 -3.49 14.24 16.71
CA LEU A 63 -2.14 13.73 16.98
C LEU A 63 -1.18 14.86 17.36
N SER A 64 -1.33 16.04 16.79
CA SER A 64 -0.51 17.21 17.15
C SER A 64 -0.78 17.74 18.56
N THR A 65 -1.98 17.50 19.11
CA THR A 65 -2.29 17.85 20.51
C THR A 65 -1.70 16.86 21.50
N MET A 66 -1.52 15.59 21.11
CA MET A 66 -0.95 14.55 21.96
C MET A 66 0.56 14.39 21.83
N TYR A 67 1.11 14.66 20.63
CA TYR A 67 2.51 14.44 20.29
C TYR A 67 3.13 15.67 19.65
N ASN A 68 4.40 15.93 19.99
CA ASN A 68 5.20 16.89 19.24
C ASN A 68 5.68 16.28 17.92
N LEU A 69 4.79 16.27 16.92
CA LEU A 69 5.05 15.65 15.62
C LEU A 69 6.27 16.25 14.91
N LYS A 70 6.54 17.55 15.09
CA LYS A 70 7.67 18.23 14.43
C LYS A 70 9.01 17.69 14.93
N VAL A 71 9.20 17.63 16.24
CA VAL A 71 10.44 17.12 16.85
C VAL A 71 10.65 15.65 16.50
N LEU A 72 9.56 14.87 16.46
CA LEU A 72 9.62 13.47 16.08
C LEU A 72 10.01 13.28 14.60
N ASP A 73 9.44 14.09 13.69
CA ASP A 73 9.75 14.08 12.25
C ASP A 73 11.24 14.40 11.99
N GLU A 74 11.79 15.39 12.69
CA GLU A 74 13.21 15.78 12.58
C GLU A 74 14.17 14.71 13.16
N SER A 75 13.73 13.97 14.18
CA SER A 75 14.53 12.90 14.80
C SER A 75 14.55 11.60 14.01
N GLU A 76 13.68 11.45 12.99
CA GLU A 76 13.59 10.22 12.23
C GLU A 76 14.79 10.04 11.30
N VAL A 77 15.67 9.12 11.66
CA VAL A 77 16.81 8.74 10.81
C VAL A 77 16.34 7.80 9.72
N SER A 78 16.29 8.29 8.48
CA SER A 78 16.04 7.43 7.33
C SER A 78 17.21 6.47 7.10
N PRO A 79 16.97 5.18 6.79
CA PRO A 79 18.05 4.24 6.48
C PRO A 79 18.83 4.62 5.22
N PHE A 80 18.25 5.47 4.37
CA PHE A 80 18.92 6.01 3.19
C PHE A 80 19.26 7.48 3.41
N LYS A 81 20.48 7.87 3.01
CA LYS A 81 20.86 9.27 2.94
C LYS A 81 20.01 9.92 1.85
N ASN A 82 18.92 10.58 2.23
CA ASN A 82 17.99 11.23 1.30
C ASN A 82 18.59 12.57 0.82
N ILE A 83 19.70 12.47 0.09
CA ILE A 83 20.46 13.63 -0.39
C ILE A 83 19.67 14.28 -1.51
N GLN A 84 19.36 15.56 -1.34
CA GLN A 84 18.74 16.35 -2.41
C GLN A 84 19.72 16.43 -3.58
N LYS A 85 19.27 15.97 -4.76
CA LYS A 85 20.04 16.01 -5.99
C LYS A 85 19.14 16.48 -7.12
N GLU A 86 19.72 17.24 -8.04
CA GLU A 86 19.04 17.60 -9.28
C GLU A 86 18.56 16.34 -10.01
N PHE A 87 17.27 16.28 -10.31
CA PHE A 87 16.69 15.19 -11.07
C PHE A 87 17.15 15.26 -12.52
N LYS A 88 17.78 14.18 -13.00
CA LYS A 88 18.15 14.01 -14.42
C LYS A 88 17.51 12.74 -14.94
N LEU A 89 16.74 12.88 -16.02
CA LEU A 89 16.19 11.71 -16.71
C LEU A 89 17.34 10.87 -17.30
N PRO A 90 17.35 9.54 -17.09
CA PRO A 90 18.26 8.65 -17.77
C PRO A 90 18.16 8.81 -19.30
N PRO A 91 19.29 8.84 -20.04
CA PRO A 91 19.30 9.01 -21.49
C PRO A 91 18.43 7.98 -22.24
N SER A 92 18.28 6.77 -21.69
CA SER A 92 17.40 5.72 -22.22
C SER A 92 15.94 6.15 -22.32
N ILE A 93 15.43 6.92 -21.35
CA ILE A 93 14.03 7.42 -21.36
C ILE A 93 13.90 8.59 -22.34
N ILE A 94 14.91 9.46 -22.41
CA ILE A 94 14.93 10.59 -23.35
C ILE A 94 14.91 10.08 -24.80
N ASN A 95 15.69 9.04 -25.10
CA ASN A 95 15.79 8.46 -26.42
C ASN A 95 14.56 7.64 -26.82
N TYR A 96 13.80 7.10 -25.85
CA TYR A 96 12.52 6.44 -26.12
C TYR A 96 11.53 7.41 -26.79
N LYS A 97 11.44 8.66 -26.32
CA LYS A 97 10.58 9.68 -26.96
C LYS A 97 11.10 10.14 -28.33
N LYS A 98 12.42 10.14 -28.53
CA LYS A 98 13.03 10.53 -29.81
C LYS A 98 12.81 9.49 -30.91
N ASN A 99 12.78 8.21 -30.56
CA ASN A 99 12.62 7.11 -31.51
C ASN A 99 11.16 6.67 -31.69
N ASN A 100 10.30 6.85 -30.69
CA ASN A 100 8.88 6.46 -30.72
C ASN A 100 7.93 7.67 -30.77
N GLY A 101 8.32 8.77 -31.42
CA GLY A 101 7.47 9.95 -31.64
C GLY A 101 6.27 9.72 -32.57
N LYS A 102 5.46 8.69 -32.30
CA LYS A 102 4.09 8.60 -32.79
C LYS A 102 3.19 9.15 -31.69
N SER A 103 2.39 10.14 -32.05
CA SER A 103 1.32 10.75 -31.27
C SER A 103 0.55 9.69 -30.48
N ILE A 104 0.35 9.93 -29.19
CA ILE A 104 -0.74 9.28 -28.46
C ILE A 104 -2.01 9.93 -29.02
N GLU A 105 -2.59 9.31 -30.05
CA GLU A 105 -3.97 9.56 -30.43
C GLU A 105 -4.87 9.03 -29.31
N GLU A 106 -5.88 9.81 -28.99
CA GLU A 106 -6.89 9.55 -27.96
C GLU A 106 -7.54 8.18 -28.18
N VAL A 107 -7.29 7.23 -27.27
CA VAL A 107 -8.11 6.03 -27.16
C VAL A 107 -9.24 6.32 -26.18
N ASN A 108 -10.37 6.76 -26.72
CA ASN A 108 -11.66 6.66 -26.04
C ASN A 108 -12.06 5.17 -25.97
N GLN A 109 -12.34 4.70 -24.74
CA GLN A 109 -13.25 3.62 -24.28
C GLN A 109 -13.59 2.49 -25.28
N ASP A 110 -13.35 1.20 -25.00
CA ASP A 110 -13.94 0.40 -23.92
C ASP A 110 -13.20 -0.96 -23.71
N ASP A 111 -13.38 -1.54 -22.52
CA ASP A 111 -13.33 -2.98 -22.17
C ASP A 111 -12.00 -3.67 -21.73
N GLU A 112 -12.01 -4.06 -20.45
CA GLU A 112 -11.43 -5.23 -19.76
C GLU A 112 -9.98 -5.72 -20.00
N GLY A 113 -9.22 -5.78 -18.88
CA GLY A 113 -8.15 -6.76 -18.67
C GLY A 113 -6.71 -6.23 -18.58
N VAL A 114 -6.29 -5.77 -17.40
CA VAL A 114 -4.89 -5.35 -17.13
C VAL A 114 -3.99 -6.59 -16.90
N PRO A 115 -2.90 -6.84 -17.67
CA PRO A 115 -1.91 -7.83 -17.29
C PRO A 115 -0.79 -7.18 -16.48
N LEU A 116 -0.73 -7.55 -15.20
CA LEU A 116 0.35 -7.33 -14.26
C LEU A 116 1.66 -7.95 -14.78
N VAL A 117 2.68 -7.13 -15.09
CA VAL A 117 4.01 -7.63 -15.49
C VAL A 117 4.74 -8.17 -14.25
N THR A 118 4.68 -9.49 -14.09
CA THR A 118 5.49 -10.24 -13.12
C THR A 118 6.88 -10.50 -13.69
N HIS A 119 7.93 -10.02 -13.03
CA HIS A 119 9.32 -10.37 -13.36
C HIS A 119 9.57 -11.87 -13.11
N ARG A 120 9.90 -12.63 -14.16
CA ARG A 120 10.30 -14.04 -14.05
C ARG A 120 11.72 -14.26 -14.58
N SER A 121 12.66 -14.44 -13.66
CA SER A 121 14.03 -14.87 -13.96
C SER A 121 14.03 -16.32 -14.45
N LYS A 122 14.62 -16.59 -15.63
CA LYS A 122 14.74 -17.94 -16.20
C LYS A 122 16.01 -18.62 -15.67
N THR A 123 15.87 -19.67 -14.86
CA THR A 123 16.94 -20.64 -14.61
C THR A 123 16.71 -21.88 -15.48
N ASN A 124 17.74 -22.25 -16.23
CA ASN A 124 17.76 -23.28 -17.27
C ASN A 124 17.83 -24.69 -16.65
N ARG A 125 16.91 -25.61 -16.96
CA ARG A 125 17.12 -27.07 -16.78
C ARG A 125 16.45 -27.88 -17.90
N LYS A 126 17.28 -28.64 -18.63
CA LYS A 126 16.94 -29.63 -19.65
C LYS A 126 15.93 -30.65 -19.11
N ARG A 127 14.91 -30.99 -19.92
CA ARG A 127 13.91 -32.03 -19.62
C ARG A 127 14.05 -33.16 -20.64
N THR A 128 14.50 -34.33 -20.18
CA THR A 128 14.31 -35.62 -20.87
C THR A 128 12.90 -36.12 -20.53
N ARG A 129 12.17 -36.54 -21.55
CA ARG A 129 10.75 -36.91 -21.52
C ARG A 129 10.64 -38.43 -21.46
N GLN A 130 9.92 -38.99 -20.50
CA GLN A 130 9.25 -40.29 -20.65
C GLN A 130 8.01 -40.36 -19.76
N THR A 131 6.98 -40.92 -20.36
CA THR A 131 5.57 -41.02 -19.98
C THR A 131 5.29 -42.29 -19.18
N LEU A 132 4.21 -42.32 -18.38
CA LEU A 132 3.11 -43.29 -18.45
C LEU A 132 2.17 -43.19 -17.23
N SER A 133 0.94 -43.62 -17.44
CA SER A 133 -0.31 -43.46 -16.69
C SER A 133 -0.56 -44.50 -15.58
N ASN A 134 -1.51 -44.21 -14.67
CA ASN A 134 -2.62 -45.06 -14.17
C ASN A 134 -3.05 -44.63 -12.74
N THR A 135 -4.26 -44.10 -12.53
CA THR A 135 -5.56 -44.72 -12.15
C THR A 135 -5.67 -45.32 -10.73
N SER A 136 -6.78 -44.93 -10.06
CA SER A 136 -7.53 -45.53 -8.92
C SER A 136 -7.53 -44.77 -7.57
N SER A 137 -8.73 -44.31 -7.20
CA SER A 137 -9.18 -43.87 -5.86
C SER A 137 -9.59 -45.10 -5.01
N PRO A 138 -10.19 -45.00 -3.79
CA PRO A 138 -10.19 -43.98 -2.71
C PRO A 138 -9.94 -44.59 -1.29
N SER A 139 -9.79 -43.78 -0.22
CA SER A 139 -10.34 -44.04 1.16
C SER A 139 -9.81 -43.06 2.23
N SER A 140 -10.72 -42.55 3.06
CA SER A 140 -10.48 -41.94 4.39
C SER A 140 -10.73 -43.00 5.49
N PRO A 141 -10.67 -42.74 6.82
CA PRO A 141 -9.79 -41.93 7.69
C PRO A 141 -9.20 -42.79 8.86
N SER A 142 -8.31 -42.27 9.73
CA SER A 142 -8.40 -42.43 11.21
C SER A 142 -7.16 -41.99 12.03
N VAL A 143 -7.52 -41.36 13.14
CA VAL A 143 -6.89 -41.08 14.44
C VAL A 143 -5.79 -42.03 14.95
N GLY A 144 -4.78 -41.47 15.65
CA GLY A 144 -3.96 -42.19 16.65
C GLY A 144 -2.65 -41.48 17.02
N LYS A 145 -2.62 -40.57 18.00
CA LYS A 145 -2.18 -40.78 19.41
C LYS A 145 -0.77 -41.40 19.61
N ARG A 146 0.11 -40.56 20.18
CA ARG A 146 0.86 -40.76 21.46
C ARG A 146 2.32 -41.27 21.40
N ARG A 147 3.08 -40.71 22.36
CA ARG A 147 4.32 -41.18 23.05
C ARG A 147 5.62 -40.78 22.34
N ARG A 148 6.68 -40.36 23.02
CA ARG A 148 6.96 -40.20 24.45
C ARG A 148 8.04 -39.13 24.59
#